data_AF-A0A1D8KAI8-F1
#
_entry.id   AF-A0A1D8KAI8-F1
#
_cell.length_a   1.000
_cell.length_b   1.000
_cell.length_c   1.000
_cell.angle_alpha   90.00
_cell.angle_beta   90.00
_cell.angle_gamma   90.00
#
_symmetry.space_group_name_H-M   'P 1'
#
loop_
_entity.id
_entity.type
_entity.pdbx_description
1 polymer ?
#
loop_
_entity_poly.entity_id
_entity_poly.type
_entity_poly.pdbx_seq_one_letter_code
_entity_poly.pdbx_strand_id
1 'polypeptide(L)' 'MNVTRPDDTHLTLEIDLSNAEKLCHGITKHAVDLTNGCLEVASLLQVACYAAENTFRQPPHAFDAQHPRHPVSED' A
#
# COMPACT_ATOMS: atom_id res chain seq x y z
N MET A 1 6.16 2.22 15.76
CA MET A 1 5.25 1.06 15.71
C MET A 1 4.50 0.97 17.03
N ASN A 2 3.18 0.87 16.97
CA ASN A 2 2.30 0.69 18.11
C ASN A 2 1.38 -0.51 17.84
N VAL A 3 1.08 -1.30 18.88
CA VAL A 3 0.19 -2.47 18.78
C VAL A 3 -0.89 -2.31 19.82
N THR A 4 -2.14 -2.37 19.38
CA THR A 4 -3.30 -2.37 20.28
C THR A 4 -4.15 -3.60 20.04
N ARG A 5 -4.82 -4.05 21.10
CA ARG A 5 -5.74 -5.19 21.06
C ARG A 5 -7.14 -4.67 21.35
N PRO A 6 -7.95 -4.36 20.32
CA PRO A 6 -9.31 -3.86 20.52
C PRO A 6 -10.25 -4.89 21.16
N ASP A 7 -10.02 -6.19 20.90
CA ASP A 7 -10.74 -7.30 21.53
C ASP A 7 -9.87 -8.58 21.54
N ASP A 8 -10.38 -9.69 22.06
CA ASP A 8 -9.62 -10.94 22.23
C ASP A 8 -9.18 -11.59 20.91
N THR A 9 -9.79 -11.21 19.80
CA THR A 9 -9.61 -11.84 18.48
C THR A 9 -8.90 -10.95 17.46
N HIS A 10 -8.83 -9.64 17.69
CA HIS A 10 -8.26 -8.68 16.75
C HIS A 10 -7.04 -7.94 17.30
N LEU A 11 -6.13 -7.57 16.41
CA LEU A 11 -4.97 -6.74 16.69
C LEU A 11 -4.92 -5.60 15.67
N THR A 12 -4.63 -4.40 16.15
CA THR A 12 -4.38 -3.23 15.31
C THR A 12 -2.91 -2.86 15.42
N LEU A 13 -2.22 -2.87 14.29
CA LEU A 13 -0.82 -2.48 14.16
C LEU A 13 -0.75 -1.12 13.48
N GLU A 14 -0.17 -0.16 14.17
CA GLU A 14 0.14 1.16 13.61
C GLU A 14 1.65 1.26 13.38
N ILE A 15 2.04 1.53 12.13
CA ILE A 15 3.43 1.49 11.70
C ILE A 15 3.69 2.58 10.66
N ASP A 16 4.83 3.24 10.76
CA ASP A 16 5.26 4.21 9.76
C ASP A 16 5.54 3.51 8.42
N LEU A 17 5.19 4.14 7.31
CA LEU A 17 5.31 3.56 5.97
C LEU A 17 6.73 3.01 5.68
N SER A 18 7.76 3.80 5.98
CA SER A 18 9.16 3.38 5.78
C SER A 18 9.57 2.17 6.62
N ASN A 19 8.94 1.98 7.79
CA ASN A 19 9.19 0.82 8.64
C ASN A 19 8.39 -0.39 8.16
N ALA A 20 7.18 -0.18 7.64
CA ALA A 20 6.35 -1.22 7.02
C ALA A 20 7.04 -1.83 5.78
N GLU A 21 7.63 -1.00 4.92
CA GLU A 21 8.40 -1.44 3.76
C GLU A 21 9.63 -2.27 4.15
N LYS A 22 10.40 -1.80 5.14
CA LYS A 22 11.56 -2.54 5.67
C LYS A 22 11.15 -3.89 6.24
N LEU A 23 10.05 -3.93 6.98
CA LEU A 23 9.52 -5.17 7.57
C LEU A 23 9.09 -6.15 6.48
N CYS A 24 8.32 -5.67 5.49
CA CYS A 24 7.90 -6.46 4.35
C CYS A 24 9.11 -7.04 3.60
N HIS A 25 10.10 -6.21 3.28
CA HIS A 25 11.32 -6.66 2.59
C HIS A 25 12.12 -7.66 3.41
N GLY A 26 12.22 -7.44 4.73
CA GLY A 26 12.88 -8.36 5.66
C GLY A 26 12.22 -9.74 5.69
N ILE A 27 10.90 -9.79 5.76
CA ILE A 27 10.15 -11.06 5.74
C ILE A 27 10.32 -11.76 4.38
N THR A 28 10.13 -11.04 3.27
CA THR A 28 10.22 -11.62 1.92
C THR A 28 11.62 -12.15 1.62
N LYS A 29 12.68 -11.50 2.10
CA LYS A 29 14.07 -11.96 1.93
C LYS A 29 14.34 -13.32 2.58
N HIS A 30 13.63 -13.64 3.66
CA HIS A 30 13.76 -14.89 4.41
C HIS A 30 12.54 -15.81 4.22
N ALA A 31 11.76 -15.61 3.15
CA ALA A 31 10.49 -16.29 2.95
C ALA A 31 10.57 -17.83 2.96
N VAL A 32 11.71 -18.39 2.53
CA VAL A 32 11.94 -19.85 2.50
C VAL A 32 11.96 -20.46 3.91
N ASP A 33 12.34 -19.68 4.91
CA ASP A 33 12.52 -20.15 6.29
C ASP A 33 11.33 -19.78 7.21
N LEU A 34 10.30 -19.11 6.67
CA LEU A 34 9.21 -18.54 7.45
C LEU A 34 7.90 -19.30 7.27
N THR A 35 7.05 -19.21 8.28
CA THR A 35 5.73 -19.85 8.29
C THR A 35 4.73 -19.08 7.43
N ASN A 36 3.69 -19.78 6.96
CA ASN A 36 2.62 -19.20 6.14
C ASN A 36 2.00 -17.93 6.76
N GLY A 37 1.78 -17.91 8.08
CA GLY A 37 1.21 -16.74 8.76
C GLY A 37 2.12 -15.50 8.67
N CYS A 38 3.44 -15.68 8.70
CA CYS A 38 4.38 -14.57 8.54
C CYS A 38 4.39 -14.04 7.09
N LEU A 39 4.30 -14.94 6.11
CA LEU A 39 4.19 -14.58 4.70
C LEU A 39 2.87 -13.85 4.40
N GLU A 40 1.78 -14.27 5.04
CA GLU A 40 0.47 -13.64 4.90
C GLU A 40 0.47 -12.21 5.47
N VAL A 41 1.12 -12.00 6.63
CA VAL A 41 1.35 -10.65 7.17
C VAL A 41 2.17 -9.78 6.23
N ALA A 42 3.24 -10.32 5.62
CA ALA A 42 4.02 -9.57 4.64
C ALA A 42 3.21 -9.21 3.39
N SER A 43 2.37 -10.13 2.91
CA SER A 43 1.47 -9.85 1.79
C SER A 43 0.50 -8.71 2.11
N LEU A 44 -0.11 -8.72 3.30
CA LEU A 44 -1.02 -7.64 3.75
C LEU A 44 -0.29 -6.30 3.91
N LEU A 45 0.93 -6.31 4.46
CA LEU A 45 1.76 -5.10 4.57
C LEU A 45 2.10 -4.52 3.20
N GLN A 46 2.45 -5.36 2.24
CA GLN A 46 2.75 -4.93 0.87
C GLN A 46 1.54 -4.22 0.23
N VAL A 47 0.34 -4.77 0.38
CA VAL A 47 -0.90 -4.15 -0.12
C VAL A 47 -1.15 -2.81 0.58
N ALA A 48 -0.95 -2.74 1.90
CA ALA A 48 -1.12 -1.50 2.64
C ALA A 48 -0.14 -0.40 2.20
N CYS A 49 1.13 -0.75 1.94
CA CYS A 49 2.11 0.21 1.42
C CYS A 49 1.70 0.75 0.04
N TYR A 50 1.33 -0.14 -0.90
CA TYR A 50 0.87 0.31 -2.21
C TYR A 50 -0.38 1.20 -2.13
N ALA A 51 -1.31 0.88 -1.23
CA ALA A 51 -2.49 1.71 -1.01
C ALA A 51 -2.14 3.09 -0.42
N ALA A 52 -1.18 3.16 0.50
CA ALA A 52 -0.71 4.41 1.10
C ALA A 52 -0.02 5.33 0.08
N GLU A 53 0.74 4.75 -0.86
CA GLU A 53 1.40 5.48 -1.94
C GLU A 53 0.46 5.82 -3.12
N ASN A 54 -0.76 5.29 -3.11
CA ASN A 54 -1.72 5.48 -4.20
C ASN A 54 -2.31 6.90 -4.19
N THR A 55 -1.57 7.80 -4.83
CA THR A 55 -1.96 9.18 -5.10
C THR A 55 -2.78 9.33 -6.38
N PHE A 56 -3.04 8.24 -7.11
CA PHE A 56 -3.83 8.32 -8.33
C PHE A 56 -5.22 8.86 -8.01
N ARG A 57 -5.57 9.96 -8.66
CA ARG A 57 -6.91 10.53 -8.66
C ARG A 57 -7.32 10.66 -10.11
N GLN A 58 -8.42 10.01 -10.46
CA GLN A 58 -8.98 10.15 -11.78
C GLN A 58 -9.42 11.61 -11.95
N PRO A 59 -8.99 12.31 -13.01
CA PRO A 59 -9.38 13.70 -13.21
C PRO A 59 -10.91 13.79 -13.40
N PRO A 60 -11.55 14.86 -12.92
CA PRO A 60 -12.95 15.12 -13.25
C PRO A 60 -13.09 15.20 -14.78
N HIS A 61 -14.14 14.59 -15.33
CA HIS A 61 -14.40 14.52 -16.78
C HIS A 61 -13.34 13.76 -17.60
N ALA A 62 -12.71 12.71 -17.03
CA ALA A 62 -11.70 11.90 -17.73
C ALA A 62 -12.14 11.34 -19.10
N PHE A 63 -13.45 11.18 -19.33
CA PHE A 63 -14.00 10.62 -20.56
C PHE A 63 -15.11 11.47 -21.20
N ASP A 64 -15.37 12.68 -20.68
CA ASP A 64 -16.44 13.54 -21.19
C ASP A 64 -15.94 14.53 -22.24
N ALA A 65 -16.84 15.04 -23.08
CA ALA A 65 -16.53 16.03 -24.12
C ALA A 65 -15.97 17.37 -23.58
N GLN A 66 -16.09 17.63 -22.28
CA GLN A 66 -15.57 18.81 -21.58
C GLN A 66 -14.13 18.60 -21.06
N HIS A 67 -13.47 17.48 -21.39
CA HIS A 67 -12.09 17.22 -20.99
C HIS A 67 -11.16 18.38 -21.43
N PRO A 68 -10.30 18.90 -20.54
CA PRO A 68 -9.30 19.89 -20.92
C PRO A 68 -8.40 19.27 -21.98
N ARG A 69 -8.51 19.72 -23.23
CA ARG A 69 -7.58 19.30 -24.28
C ARG A 69 -6.20 19.84 -23.89
N HIS A 70 -5.22 18.97 -23.73
CA HIS A 70 -3.83 19.38 -23.61
C HIS A 70 -3.50 20.35 -24.75
N PRO A 71 -2.70 21.41 -24.50
CA PRO A 71 -2.24 22.26 -25.60
C PRO A 71 -1.48 21.38 -26.58
N VAL A 72 -2.03 21.23 -27.78
CA VAL A 72 -1.31 20.68 -28.93
C VAL A 72 -0.22 21.68 -29.24
N SER A 73 1.04 21.27 -29.08
CA SER A 73 2.16 22.03 -29.64
C SER A 73 1.94 22.13 -31.14
N GLU A 74 1.81 23.36 -31.66
CA GLU A 74 1.88 23.62 -33.10
C GLU A 74 3.34 23.45 -33.54
N ASP A 75 3.54 22.74 -34.66
CA ASP A 75 4.83 22.50 -35.32
C ASP A 75 5.56 23.81 -35.71
#